data_AF-A0A0C2J0Z4-F1
#
_entry.id   AF-A0A0C2J0Z4-F1
#
_cell.length_a   1.000
_cell.length_b   1.000
_cell.length_c   1.000
_cell.angle_alpha   90.00
_cell.angle_beta   90.00
_cell.angle_gamma   90.00
#
_symmetry.space_group_name_H-M   'P 1'
#
loop_
_entity.id
_entity.type
_entity.pdbx_description
1 polymer ?
#
loop_
_entity_poly.entity_id
_entity_poly.type
_entity_poly.pdbx_seq_one_letter_code
_entity_poly.pdbx_strand_id
1 'polypeptide(L)'
;MGFKTLPSMSNNIQQFSDQACLYLSNQDINHKSDLLQYIMELVSSLLCYQYDDVVGNENILMLIDMAVKGLLAQEESTVVQCQYFIHQLLTLFPNSISEPKTKYIILRLFNSYFVEIVQNCIQAMLTRDNLWCKKFSARILCVMNNGENLGITPSFKIDEKLVYKSLKKCRKKIISFQYTEKMVMKIVKFVFCLNSA
;
A
#
# COMPACT_ATOMS: atom_id res chain seq x y z
N MET A 1 -41.00 -19.59 -11.54
CA MET A 1 -39.65 -20.18 -11.43
C MET A 1 -38.75 -19.15 -10.76
N GLY A 2 -38.42 -19.34 -9.48
CA GLY A 2 -37.49 -18.46 -8.78
C GLY A 2 -36.06 -18.84 -9.13
N PHE A 3 -35.30 -17.92 -9.74
CA PHE A 3 -33.86 -18.09 -9.86
C PHE A 3 -33.28 -18.09 -8.44
N LYS A 4 -32.83 -19.26 -7.97
CA LYS A 4 -31.95 -19.31 -6.81
C LYS A 4 -30.71 -18.50 -7.18
N THR A 5 -30.53 -17.35 -6.56
CA THR A 5 -29.27 -16.61 -6.61
C THR A 5 -28.17 -17.58 -6.21
N LEU A 6 -27.27 -17.89 -7.13
CA LEU A 6 -26.01 -18.55 -6.81
C LEU A 6 -25.39 -17.78 -5.64
N PRO A 7 -24.89 -18.45 -4.59
CA PRO A 7 -24.11 -17.75 -3.57
C PRO A 7 -23.07 -16.92 -4.32
N SER A 8 -23.14 -15.60 -4.15
CA SER A 8 -22.27 -14.69 -4.89
C SER A 8 -20.85 -15.16 -4.65
N MET A 9 -20.06 -15.27 -5.73
CA MET A 9 -18.63 -15.65 -5.66
C MET A 9 -17.87 -14.84 -4.59
N SER A 10 -18.37 -13.63 -4.30
CA SER A 10 -18.05 -12.77 -3.17
C SER A 10 -18.01 -13.47 -1.80
N ASN A 11 -18.99 -14.32 -1.43
CA ASN A 11 -19.04 -14.94 -0.09
C ASN A 11 -17.88 -15.91 0.19
N ASN A 12 -17.47 -16.71 -0.80
CA ASN A 12 -16.38 -17.68 -0.62
C ASN A 12 -15.02 -16.98 -0.55
N ILE A 13 -14.84 -15.95 -1.38
CA ILE A 13 -13.63 -15.12 -1.38
C ILE A 13 -13.51 -14.37 -0.05
N GLN A 14 -14.63 -13.89 0.48
CA GLN A 14 -14.67 -13.20 1.75
C GLN A 14 -14.24 -14.11 2.90
N GLN A 15 -14.85 -15.29 3.01
CA GLN A 15 -14.50 -16.26 4.05
C GLN A 15 -13.04 -16.69 3.98
N PHE A 16 -12.50 -16.91 2.77
CA PHE A 16 -11.08 -17.21 2.59
C PHE A 16 -10.20 -16.06 3.08
N SER A 17 -10.51 -14.83 2.67
CA SER A 17 -9.78 -13.64 3.10
C SER A 17 -9.77 -13.53 4.62
N ASP A 18 -10.91 -13.70 5.27
CA ASP A 18 -11.08 -13.60 6.74
C ASP A 18 -10.22 -14.63 7.47
N GLN A 19 -10.24 -15.89 7.02
CA GLN A 19 -9.45 -16.97 7.62
C GLN A 19 -7.95 -16.73 7.42
N ALA A 20 -7.54 -16.33 6.23
CA ALA A 20 -6.14 -16.07 5.91
C ALA A 20 -5.60 -14.87 6.72
N CYS A 21 -6.42 -13.84 6.85
CA CYS A 21 -6.24 -12.67 7.70
C CYS A 21 -6.02 -13.05 9.17
N LEU A 22 -6.91 -13.84 9.75
CA LEU A 22 -6.80 -14.31 11.14
C LEU A 22 -5.58 -15.22 11.38
N TYR A 23 -5.24 -16.03 10.38
CA TYR A 23 -4.06 -16.89 10.44
C TYR A 23 -2.76 -16.08 10.46
N LEU A 24 -2.64 -15.10 9.55
CA LEU A 24 -1.42 -14.29 9.42
C LEU A 24 -1.24 -13.26 10.53
N SER A 25 -2.31 -12.75 11.15
CA SER A 25 -2.21 -11.75 12.21
C SER A 25 -1.44 -12.22 13.45
N ASN A 26 -1.35 -13.54 13.65
CA ASN A 26 -0.64 -14.18 14.75
C ASN A 26 0.74 -14.73 14.37
N GLN A 27 1.23 -14.44 13.16
CA GLN A 27 2.47 -15.01 12.63
C GLN A 27 3.45 -13.89 12.25
N ASP A 28 4.75 -14.20 12.31
CA ASP A 28 5.76 -13.34 11.67
C ASP A 28 5.62 -13.48 10.15
N ILE A 29 5.33 -12.36 9.48
CA ILE A 29 5.14 -12.25 8.03
C ILE A 29 6.29 -12.87 7.24
N ASN A 30 7.52 -12.84 7.76
CA ASN A 30 8.67 -13.41 7.05
C ASN A 30 8.65 -14.96 7.03
N HIS A 31 7.95 -15.62 7.95
CA HIS A 31 7.83 -17.08 7.96
C HIS A 31 6.76 -17.59 7.00
N LYS A 32 5.88 -16.70 6.53
CA LYS A 32 4.72 -17.01 5.66
C LYS A 32 4.63 -16.01 4.50
N SER A 33 5.78 -15.61 3.96
CA SER A 33 5.90 -14.63 2.87
C SER A 33 5.05 -15.03 1.66
N ASP A 34 5.10 -16.30 1.26
CA ASP A 34 4.39 -16.80 0.08
C ASP A 34 2.87 -16.70 0.25
N LEU A 35 2.36 -16.99 1.45
CA LEU A 35 0.93 -16.86 1.74
C LEU A 35 0.49 -15.40 1.69
N LEU A 36 1.28 -14.49 2.27
CA LEU A 36 1.02 -13.06 2.18
C LEU A 36 1.02 -12.59 0.72
N GLN A 37 2.01 -13.02 -0.07
CA GLN A 37 2.10 -12.72 -1.49
C GLN A 37 0.82 -13.13 -2.23
N TYR A 38 0.36 -14.38 -2.06
CA TYR A 38 -0.85 -14.87 -2.72
C TYR A 38 -2.10 -14.09 -2.32
N ILE A 39 -2.24 -13.73 -1.04
CA ILE A 39 -3.36 -12.92 -0.57
C ILE A 39 -3.32 -11.53 -1.19
N MET A 40 -2.15 -10.89 -1.22
CA MET A 40 -1.99 -9.55 -1.81
C MET A 40 -2.30 -9.56 -3.30
N GLU A 41 -1.85 -10.58 -4.02
CA GLU A 41 -2.16 -10.75 -5.46
C GLU A 41 -3.66 -10.98 -5.71
N LEU A 42 -4.29 -11.86 -4.93
CA LEU A 42 -5.73 -12.13 -5.03
C LEU A 42 -6.55 -10.88 -4.72
N VAL A 43 -6.28 -10.21 -3.60
CA VAL A 43 -7.03 -9.01 -3.18
C VAL A 43 -6.81 -7.86 -4.15
N SER A 44 -5.59 -7.67 -4.66
CA SER A 44 -5.32 -6.66 -5.70
C SER A 44 -6.09 -6.94 -6.99
N SER A 45 -6.23 -8.21 -7.37
CA SER A 45 -7.06 -8.58 -8.53
C SER A 45 -8.53 -8.22 -8.30
N LEU A 46 -9.04 -8.37 -7.08
CA LEU A 46 -10.42 -8.04 -6.72
C LEU A 46 -10.66 -6.53 -6.63
N LEU A 47 -9.69 -5.75 -6.13
CA LEU A 47 -9.77 -4.29 -6.08
C LEU A 47 -10.05 -3.68 -7.47
N CYS A 48 -9.53 -4.27 -8.54
CA CYS A 48 -9.79 -3.81 -9.90
C CYS A 48 -11.25 -3.93 -10.35
N TYR A 49 -12.02 -4.87 -9.78
CA TYR A 49 -13.39 -5.17 -10.21
C TYR A 49 -14.46 -4.77 -9.19
N GLN A 50 -14.12 -4.82 -7.89
CA GLN A 50 -15.04 -4.71 -6.77
C GLN A 50 -14.45 -3.81 -5.67
N TYR A 51 -13.94 -2.65 -6.06
CA TYR A 51 -13.19 -1.76 -5.17
C TYR A 51 -13.94 -1.43 -3.88
N ASP A 52 -15.17 -0.91 -3.98
CA ASP A 52 -15.96 -0.49 -2.82
C ASP A 52 -16.34 -1.67 -1.91
N ASP A 53 -16.64 -2.85 -2.48
CA ASP A 53 -16.96 -4.06 -1.70
C ASP A 53 -15.73 -4.56 -0.91
N VAL A 54 -14.58 -4.63 -1.57
CA VAL A 54 -13.32 -5.08 -0.97
C VAL A 54 -12.85 -4.10 0.10
N VAL A 55 -12.87 -2.79 -0.20
CA VAL A 55 -12.47 -1.78 0.77
C VAL A 55 -13.51 -1.65 1.87
N GLY A 56 -14.79 -1.85 1.60
CA GLY A 56 -15.86 -1.87 2.59
C GLY A 56 -15.78 -3.07 3.54
N ASN A 57 -14.90 -4.03 3.30
CA ASN A 57 -14.76 -5.21 4.13
C ASN A 57 -14.13 -4.92 5.50
N GLU A 58 -14.58 -5.63 6.54
CA GLU A 58 -14.10 -5.43 7.91
C GLU A 58 -12.62 -5.78 8.09
N ASN A 59 -12.10 -6.74 7.31
CA ASN A 59 -10.71 -7.20 7.40
C ASN A 59 -9.73 -6.39 6.55
N ILE A 60 -10.20 -5.43 5.75
CA ILE A 60 -9.32 -4.61 4.90
C ILE A 60 -8.22 -3.91 5.71
N LEU A 61 -8.52 -3.46 6.93
CA LEU A 61 -7.56 -2.75 7.76
C LEU A 61 -6.42 -3.68 8.20
N MET A 62 -6.72 -4.95 8.42
CA MET A 62 -5.72 -5.95 8.74
C MET A 62 -4.88 -6.33 7.51
N LEU A 63 -5.51 -6.39 6.33
CA LEU A 63 -4.78 -6.53 5.06
C LEU A 63 -3.83 -5.36 4.82
N ILE A 64 -4.28 -4.13 5.07
CA ILE A 64 -3.44 -2.93 5.01
C ILE A 64 -2.27 -3.05 5.98
N ASP A 65 -2.52 -3.38 7.25
CA ASP A 65 -1.47 -3.56 8.26
C ASP A 65 -0.39 -4.56 7.80
N MET A 66 -0.82 -5.72 7.29
CA MET A 66 0.07 -6.74 6.76
C MET A 66 0.84 -6.26 5.53
N ALA A 67 0.20 -5.56 4.60
CA ALA A 67 0.87 -5.00 3.43
C ALA A 67 1.92 -3.96 3.82
N VAL A 68 1.63 -3.09 4.79
CA VAL A 68 2.56 -2.06 5.29
C VAL A 68 3.81 -2.72 5.89
N LYS A 69 3.65 -3.77 6.69
CA LYS A 69 4.76 -4.59 7.21
C LYS A 69 5.49 -5.31 6.09
N GLY A 70 4.76 -5.85 5.12
CA GLY A 70 5.26 -6.58 3.95
C GLY A 70 6.13 -5.74 3.01
N LEU A 71 6.03 -4.41 3.05
CA LEU A 71 6.97 -3.51 2.35
C LEU A 71 8.44 -3.72 2.73
N LEU A 72 8.70 -4.34 3.89
CA LEU A 72 10.04 -4.68 4.37
C LEU A 72 10.30 -6.19 4.44
N ALA A 73 9.40 -7.03 3.94
CA ALA A 73 9.54 -8.49 3.96
C ALA A 73 10.86 -8.96 3.31
N GLN A 74 11.47 -10.02 3.83
CA GLN A 74 12.75 -10.51 3.30
C GLN A 74 12.67 -10.89 1.82
N GLU A 75 11.61 -11.60 1.46
CA GLU A 75 11.33 -12.09 0.12
C GLU A 75 10.84 -10.95 -0.78
N GLU A 76 11.42 -10.84 -1.97
CA GLU A 76 11.25 -9.68 -2.83
C GLU A 76 9.90 -9.67 -3.55
N SER A 77 9.40 -10.83 -3.97
CA SER A 77 8.10 -10.92 -4.64
C SER A 77 6.95 -10.51 -3.72
N THR A 78 7.08 -10.79 -2.42
CA THR A 78 6.18 -10.35 -1.36
C THR A 78 6.17 -8.82 -1.24
N VAL A 79 7.35 -8.19 -1.24
CA VAL A 79 7.47 -6.72 -1.25
C VAL A 79 6.74 -6.13 -2.46
N VAL A 80 6.93 -6.70 -3.65
CA VAL A 80 6.28 -6.24 -4.88
C VAL A 80 4.76 -6.35 -4.78
N GLN A 81 4.22 -7.47 -4.30
CA GLN A 81 2.77 -7.62 -4.16
C GLN A 81 2.17 -6.69 -3.11
N CYS A 82 2.85 -6.50 -1.98
CA CYS A 82 2.41 -5.52 -0.97
C CYS A 82 2.44 -4.08 -1.51
N GLN A 83 3.47 -3.71 -2.28
CA GLN A 83 3.54 -2.41 -2.94
C GLN A 83 2.43 -2.24 -3.97
N TYR A 84 2.16 -3.29 -4.76
CA TYR A 84 1.12 -3.28 -5.77
C TYR A 84 -0.27 -3.10 -5.15
N PHE A 85 -0.58 -3.84 -4.09
CA PHE A 85 -1.81 -3.69 -3.31
C PHE A 85 -1.98 -2.26 -2.77
N ILE A 86 -0.97 -1.72 -2.08
CA ILE A 86 -1.02 -0.36 -1.53
C ILE A 86 -1.19 0.67 -2.66
N HIS A 87 -0.45 0.52 -3.76
CA HIS A 87 -0.57 1.41 -4.90
C HIS A 87 -1.99 1.40 -5.47
N GLN A 88 -2.55 0.23 -5.75
CA GLN A 88 -3.93 0.11 -6.25
C GLN A 88 -4.95 0.76 -5.31
N LEU A 89 -4.85 0.47 -4.01
CA LEU A 89 -5.73 1.02 -3.00
C LEU A 89 -5.73 2.56 -3.02
N LEU A 90 -4.58 3.17 -3.29
CA LEU A 90 -4.48 4.62 -3.37
C LEU A 90 -4.94 5.18 -4.73
N THR A 91 -4.66 4.49 -5.84
CA THR A 91 -4.92 5.01 -7.20
C THR A 91 -6.30 4.72 -7.74
N LEU A 92 -6.99 3.70 -7.24
CA LEU A 92 -8.35 3.37 -7.67
C LEU A 92 -9.41 4.20 -6.93
N PHE A 93 -9.09 4.67 -5.72
CA PHE A 93 -9.96 5.51 -4.91
C PHE A 93 -10.59 6.70 -5.67
N PRO A 94 -9.85 7.53 -6.44
CA PRO A 94 -10.42 8.70 -7.10
C PRO A 94 -11.42 8.38 -8.21
N ASN A 95 -11.38 7.15 -8.74
CA ASN A 95 -12.27 6.70 -9.82
C ASN A 95 -13.52 5.97 -9.30
N SER A 96 -13.55 5.62 -8.01
CA SER A 96 -14.73 5.01 -7.40
C SER A 96 -15.82 6.07 -7.16
N ILE A 97 -17.09 5.71 -7.35
CA ILE A 97 -18.23 6.46 -6.81
C ILE A 97 -18.25 6.15 -5.31
N SER A 98 -17.19 6.54 -4.62
CA SER A 98 -16.79 5.92 -3.36
C SER A 98 -17.92 6.07 -2.33
N GLU A 99 -18.39 4.96 -1.80
CA GLU A 99 -19.30 5.01 -0.67
C GLU A 99 -18.65 5.78 0.50
N PRO A 100 -19.42 6.49 1.34
CA PRO A 100 -18.88 7.17 2.52
C PRO A 100 -17.99 6.26 3.39
N LYS A 101 -18.32 4.96 3.44
CA LYS A 101 -17.54 3.92 4.14
C LYS A 101 -16.15 3.74 3.54
N THR A 102 -16.04 3.59 2.22
CA THR A 102 -14.76 3.48 1.49
C THR A 102 -13.87 4.68 1.78
N LYS A 103 -14.42 5.89 1.66
CA LYS A 103 -13.69 7.13 1.96
C LYS A 103 -13.19 7.15 3.41
N TYR A 104 -14.02 6.76 4.37
CA TYR A 104 -13.63 6.68 5.78
C TYR A 104 -12.44 5.72 5.99
N ILE A 105 -12.46 4.56 5.34
CA ILE A 105 -11.40 3.54 5.47
C ILE A 105 -10.09 4.04 4.87
N ILE A 106 -10.12 4.68 3.68
CA ILE A 106 -8.92 5.29 3.09
C ILE A 106 -8.38 6.40 3.98
N LEU A 107 -9.23 7.28 4.50
CA LEU A 107 -8.79 8.29 5.47
C LEU A 107 -8.17 7.67 6.73
N ARG A 108 -8.72 6.56 7.21
CA ARG A 108 -8.16 5.82 8.35
C ARG A 108 -6.79 5.24 8.01
N LEU A 109 -6.59 4.69 6.80
CA LEU A 109 -5.28 4.24 6.32
C LEU A 109 -4.26 5.40 6.38
N PHE A 110 -4.61 6.57 5.84
CA PHE A 110 -3.71 7.72 5.88
C PHE A 110 -3.40 8.16 7.32
N ASN A 111 -4.41 8.25 8.18
CA ASN A 111 -4.19 8.62 9.58
C ASN A 111 -3.29 7.62 10.33
N SER A 112 -3.51 6.33 10.13
CA SER A 112 -2.83 5.28 10.91
C SER A 112 -1.45 4.92 10.37
N TYR A 113 -1.29 4.86 9.04
CA TYR A 113 -0.13 4.23 8.41
C TYR A 113 0.72 5.18 7.57
N PHE A 114 0.34 6.46 7.39
CA PHE A 114 1.06 7.37 6.49
C PHE A 114 2.57 7.45 6.78
N VAL A 115 2.94 7.70 8.03
CA VAL A 115 4.35 7.83 8.43
C VAL A 115 5.12 6.53 8.23
N GLU A 116 4.48 5.38 8.49
CA GLU A 116 5.10 4.08 8.37
C GLU A 116 5.29 3.66 6.91
N ILE A 117 4.26 3.84 6.07
CA ILE A 117 4.36 3.58 4.62
C ILE A 117 5.49 4.41 4.01
N VAL A 118 5.56 5.70 4.35
CA VAL A 118 6.63 6.58 3.83
C VAL A 118 8.01 6.08 4.25
N GLN A 119 8.18 5.72 5.52
CA GLN A 119 9.44 5.18 6.03
C GLN A 119 9.82 3.87 5.36
N ASN A 120 8.86 2.94 5.24
CA ASN A 120 9.08 1.62 4.66
C ASN A 120 9.38 1.72 3.16
N CYS A 121 8.69 2.60 2.43
CA CYS A 121 8.97 2.87 1.02
C CYS A 121 10.38 3.43 0.80
N ILE A 122 10.79 4.45 1.59
CA ILE A 122 12.15 5.02 1.52
C ILE A 122 13.19 3.96 1.87
N GLN A 123 12.95 3.16 2.90
CA GLN A 123 13.85 2.07 3.27
C GLN A 123 13.94 1.02 2.15
N ALA A 124 12.82 0.57 1.58
CA ALA A 124 12.83 -0.36 0.46
C ALA A 124 13.61 0.19 -0.74
N MET A 125 13.46 1.49 -1.06
CA MET A 125 14.22 2.13 -2.14
C MET A 125 15.74 2.11 -1.94
N LEU A 126 16.19 2.27 -0.69
CA LEU A 126 17.61 2.35 -0.35
C LEU A 126 18.26 0.99 -0.14
N THR A 127 17.47 -0.01 0.21
CA THR A 127 18.00 -1.29 0.70
C THR A 127 17.83 -2.45 -0.26
N ARG A 128 16.96 -2.31 -1.27
CA ARG A 128 16.76 -3.32 -2.32
C ARG A 128 17.56 -2.95 -3.55
N ASP A 129 17.99 -3.95 -4.31
CA ASP A 129 18.66 -3.71 -5.59
C ASP A 129 17.67 -3.69 -6.75
N ASN A 130 16.56 -4.41 -6.62
CA ASN A 130 15.52 -4.50 -7.64
C ASN A 130 14.93 -3.12 -8.01
N LEU A 131 14.99 -2.81 -9.31
CA LEU A 131 14.54 -1.56 -9.88
C LEU A 131 13.01 -1.38 -9.79
N TRP A 132 12.23 -2.45 -9.91
CA TRP A 132 10.77 -2.43 -9.76
C TRP A 132 10.38 -2.04 -8.34
N CYS A 133 10.98 -2.65 -7.32
CA CYS A 133 10.73 -2.29 -5.92
C CYS A 133 11.01 -0.79 -5.66
N LYS A 134 12.10 -0.26 -6.21
CA LYS A 134 12.43 1.17 -6.12
C LYS A 134 11.39 2.05 -6.81
N LYS A 135 11.00 1.69 -8.04
CA LYS A 135 10.01 2.44 -8.84
C LYS A 135 8.63 2.42 -8.19
N PHE A 136 8.18 1.29 -7.66
CA PHE A 136 6.88 1.18 -6.99
C PHE A 136 6.85 1.98 -5.68
N SER A 137 7.88 1.89 -4.84
CA SER A 137 8.00 2.76 -3.66
C SER A 137 7.93 4.24 -4.04
N ALA A 138 8.66 4.65 -5.08
CA ALA A 138 8.63 6.03 -5.57
C ALA A 138 7.22 6.46 -6.02
N ARG A 139 6.48 5.59 -6.70
CA ARG A 139 5.09 5.83 -7.10
C ARG A 139 4.17 5.99 -5.90
N ILE A 140 4.26 5.10 -4.91
CA ILE A 140 3.46 5.19 -3.68
C ILE A 140 3.72 6.53 -2.97
N LEU A 141 4.99 6.91 -2.79
CA LEU A 141 5.37 8.19 -2.19
C LEU A 141 4.78 9.38 -2.96
N CYS A 142 4.84 9.34 -4.28
CA CYS A 142 4.25 10.38 -5.14
C CYS A 142 2.73 10.45 -4.96
N VAL A 143 2.02 9.32 -5.04
CA VAL A 143 0.55 9.28 -4.89
C VAL A 143 0.14 9.81 -3.52
N MET A 144 0.80 9.36 -2.45
CA MET A 144 0.50 9.81 -1.09
C MET A 144 0.76 11.31 -0.89
N ASN A 145 1.85 11.84 -1.45
CA ASN A 145 2.15 13.28 -1.35
C ASN A 145 1.19 14.15 -2.18
N ASN A 146 0.52 13.57 -3.17
CA ASN A 146 -0.51 14.23 -3.99
C ASN A 146 -1.93 13.82 -3.56
N GLY A 147 -2.11 13.30 -2.33
CA GLY A 147 -3.40 12.83 -1.82
C GLY A 147 -4.50 13.91 -1.81
N GLU A 148 -4.13 15.18 -1.74
CA GLU A 148 -5.05 16.32 -1.86
C GLU A 148 -5.87 16.27 -3.16
N ASN A 149 -5.23 15.88 -4.27
CA ASN A 149 -5.90 15.71 -5.56
C ASN A 149 -6.92 14.57 -5.55
N LEU A 150 -6.83 13.67 -4.58
CA LEU A 150 -7.75 12.55 -4.36
C LEU A 150 -8.82 12.88 -3.32
N GLY A 151 -8.91 14.15 -2.87
CA GLY A 151 -9.86 14.57 -1.84
C GLY A 151 -9.49 14.10 -0.42
N ILE A 152 -8.23 13.72 -0.20
CA ILE A 152 -7.68 13.44 1.13
C ILE A 152 -7.22 14.77 1.75
N THR A 153 -7.39 14.90 3.07
CA THR A 153 -7.09 16.13 3.80
C THR A 153 -5.64 16.60 3.59
N PRO A 154 -5.39 17.92 3.45
CA PRO A 154 -4.04 18.51 3.26
C PRO A 154 -2.98 18.19 4.33
N SER A 155 -3.39 17.60 5.45
CA SER A 155 -2.49 17.27 6.57
C SER A 155 -1.46 16.18 6.25
N PHE A 156 -1.65 15.41 5.17
CA PHE A 156 -0.79 14.29 4.79
C PHE A 156 0.23 14.66 3.72
N LYS A 157 1.14 15.57 4.06
CA LYS A 157 2.23 15.98 3.17
C LYS A 157 3.55 15.33 3.58
N ILE A 158 4.28 14.80 2.61
CA ILE A 158 5.62 14.28 2.84
C ILE A 158 6.59 15.46 2.83
N ASP A 159 6.91 15.95 4.02
CA ASP A 159 7.84 17.06 4.21
C ASP A 159 9.30 16.62 4.37
N GLU A 160 10.21 17.59 4.35
CA GLU A 160 11.65 17.35 4.49
C GLU A 160 11.99 16.73 5.84
N LYS A 161 11.24 17.06 6.90
CA LYS A 161 11.44 16.52 8.25
C LYS A 161 11.13 15.01 8.30
N LEU A 162 10.05 14.57 7.66
CA LEU A 162 9.67 13.16 7.58
C LEU A 162 10.68 12.38 6.73
N VAL A 163 11.11 12.93 5.58
CA VAL A 163 12.15 12.30 4.75
C VAL A 163 13.46 12.18 5.53
N TYR A 164 13.92 13.26 6.16
CA TYR A 164 15.12 13.25 7.00
C TYR A 164 15.05 12.18 8.09
N LYS A 165 13.93 12.12 8.84
CA LYS A 165 13.71 11.11 9.90
C LYS A 165 13.76 9.68 9.34
N SER A 166 13.20 9.46 8.15
CA SER A 166 13.20 8.17 7.46
C SER A 166 14.61 7.76 7.04
N LEU A 167 15.36 8.68 6.42
CA LEU A 167 16.73 8.44 5.99
C LEU A 167 17.68 8.18 7.16
N LYS A 168 17.46 8.84 8.30
CA LYS A 168 18.27 8.63 9.50
C LYS A 168 18.24 7.18 9.98
N LYS A 169 17.10 6.48 9.84
CA LYS A 169 16.99 5.03 10.14
C LYS A 169 17.86 4.17 9.21
N CYS A 170 18.07 4.62 7.98
CA CYS A 170 18.86 3.92 6.96
C CYS A 170 20.31 4.42 6.85
N ARG A 171 20.80 5.23 7.80
CA ARG A 171 22.06 5.99 7.67
C ARG A 171 23.26 5.14 7.24
N LYS A 172 23.37 3.92 7.77
CA LYS A 172 24.48 2.98 7.50
C LYS A 172 24.58 2.55 6.03
N LYS A 173 23.46 2.61 5.29
CA LYS A 173 23.36 2.18 3.88
C LYS A 173 23.48 3.36 2.90
N ILE A 174 23.62 4.59 3.41
CA ILE A 174 23.63 5.80 2.59
C ILE A 174 25.05 6.35 2.50
N ILE A 175 25.63 6.34 1.29
CA ILE A 175 26.95 6.89 1.00
C ILE A 175 26.96 8.41 1.24
N SER A 176 26.06 9.14 0.56
CA SER A 176 25.91 10.60 0.72
C SER A 176 24.49 10.94 1.17
N PHE A 177 24.37 11.35 2.44
CA PHE A 177 23.07 11.62 3.07
C PHE A 177 22.35 12.78 2.39
N GLN A 178 23.04 13.92 2.21
CA GLN A 178 22.48 15.11 1.59
C GLN A 178 22.06 14.88 0.13
N TYR A 179 22.85 14.11 -0.63
CA TYR A 179 22.48 13.75 -2.00
C TYR A 179 21.22 12.88 -2.03
N THR A 180 21.17 11.86 -1.16
CA THR A 180 20.03 10.94 -1.08
C THR A 180 18.76 11.65 -0.64
N GLU A 181 18.86 12.56 0.32
CA GLU A 181 17.76 13.43 0.77
C GLU A 181 17.22 14.28 -0.38
N LYS A 182 18.09 14.98 -1.11
CA LYS A 182 17.68 15.77 -2.29
C LYS A 182 17.02 14.89 -3.36
N MET A 183 17.54 13.69 -3.61
CA MET A 183 16.98 12.74 -4.57
C MET A 183 15.57 12.29 -4.17
N VAL A 184 15.38 11.86 -2.92
CA VAL A 184 14.07 11.43 -2.40
C VAL A 184 13.09 12.60 -2.41
N MET A 185 13.50 13.79 -1.98
CA MET A 185 12.66 14.99 -2.05
C MET A 185 12.26 15.34 -3.48
N LYS A 186 13.17 15.17 -4.45
CA LYS A 186 12.83 15.36 -5.87
C LYS A 186 11.77 14.36 -6.32
N ILE A 187 11.86 13.09 -5.92
CA ILE A 187 10.85 12.05 -6.23
C ILE A 187 9.50 12.39 -5.63
N VAL A 188 9.47 12.77 -4.34
CA VAL A 188 8.23 13.13 -3.61
C VAL A 188 7.55 14.36 -4.21
N LYS A 189 8.34 15.37 -4.59
CA LYS A 189 7.84 16.63 -5.20
C LYS A 189 7.52 16.49 -6.68
N PHE A 190 7.99 15.44 -7.36
CA PHE A 190 7.68 15.23 -8.76
C PHE A 190 6.23 14.76 -8.87
N VAL A 191 5.38 15.59 -9.46
CA VAL A 191 4.08 15.14 -9.93
C VAL A 191 4.35 14.26 -11.14
N PHE A 192 4.37 12.95 -10.96
CA PHE A 192 4.17 12.08 -12.13
C PHE A 192 2.82 12.48 -12.71
N CYS A 193 2.81 12.97 -13.94
CA CYS A 193 1.61 12.89 -14.77
C CYS A 193 1.23 11.40 -14.75
N LEU A 194 0.19 11.04 -14.00
CA LEU A 194 -0.33 9.67 -13.83
C LEU A 194 -0.92 9.09 -15.13
N ASN A 195 -0.47 9.58 -16.30
CA ASN A 195 -0.99 9.29 -17.63
C ASN A 195 0.01 8.50 -18.50
N SER A 196 0.83 7.63 -17.91
CA SER A 196 1.63 6.67 -18.69
C SER A 196 1.49 5.27 -18.12
N ALA A 197 0.30 4.71 -18.32
CA ALA A 197 0.06 3.30 -18.56
C ALA A 197 -0.72 3.20 -19.87
#